data_AF-A0A2V8DJ98-F1
#
_entry.id   AF-A0A2V8DJ98-F1
#
_cell.length_a   1.000
_cell.length_b   1.000
_cell.length_c   1.000
_cell.angle_alpha   90.00
_cell.angle_beta   90.00
_cell.angle_gamma   90.00
#
_symmetry.space_group_name_H-M   'P 1'
#
loop_
_entity.id
_entity.type
_entity.pdbx_description
1 polymer ?
#
loop_
_entity_poly.entity_id
_entity_poly.type
_entity_poly.pdbx_seq_one_letter_code
_entity_poly.pdbx_strand_id
1 'polypeptide(L)'
;MCGIAGYVSTTGAAVDGQPAWDMIATLRHRGPDDAGVSVNGPAALAAARLSIIDVAGGHQPIAVDGGRITVVQNGEIYNYVELRDELVRRGRTFTTSSDTEVIAALYAEVGEAAFERMRGMFAIAIWDAPQRRLVLARDRVGKKPLYYMHAGDQFLFASEPKAILAALPRAPVVSTAALLEFLTFGYVASDGAIFTGMSRLHPGTTLVVTPHHEPHAVPYWTWPHAGEVEIPEAEYLERLGAELDEAVRIRLRSDVPLGAFLSGGLDSAAVLALMAKHSSRAVKTFSIGFGDPAYDELAMARATARAFGADHHEWQVAPDCVKVAEKLASYCDEPFADPSAIPTFFVAELARRHVTVCLTGDGGDEVFAGYVPYAQALGRSTTAFSRGVRALVGLGARWMPVHARGKGRLTTLALGPEAWFVWRRTVFPDYLLRRIVMPDVMAPARATP
;
A
#
# COMPACT_ATOMS: atom_id res chain seq x y z
N MET A 1 -6.23 10.36 -3.45
CA MET A 1 -6.79 9.10 -2.90
C MET A 1 -7.66 9.46 -1.73
N CYS A 2 -8.74 8.77 -1.36
CA CYS A 2 -9.42 9.12 -0.11
C CYS A 2 -8.54 8.84 1.14
N GLY A 3 -8.94 9.39 2.28
CA GLY A 3 -8.47 8.99 3.60
C GLY A 3 -9.67 8.60 4.46
N ILE A 4 -9.61 7.45 5.11
CA ILE A 4 -10.65 7.00 6.03
C ILE A 4 -10.13 7.01 7.47
N ALA A 5 -11.02 7.28 8.41
CA ALA A 5 -10.73 7.23 9.84
C ALA A 5 -12.01 6.93 10.62
N GLY A 6 -11.85 6.54 11.87
CA GLY A 6 -12.98 6.36 12.76
C GLY A 6 -12.59 5.65 14.03
N TYR A 7 -13.58 5.50 14.91
CA TYR A 7 -13.40 4.79 16.15
C TYR A 7 -14.71 4.17 16.63
N VAL A 8 -14.58 3.11 17.42
CA VAL A 8 -15.70 2.44 18.08
C VAL A 8 -15.43 2.27 19.57
N SER A 9 -16.49 2.37 20.37
CA SER A 9 -16.46 2.04 21.79
C SER A 9 -16.39 0.52 21.97
N THR A 10 -15.36 0.03 22.65
CA THR A 10 -15.20 -1.41 22.96
C THR A 10 -16.08 -1.86 24.13
N THR A 11 -16.73 -0.93 24.83
CA THR A 11 -17.78 -1.21 25.83
C THR A 11 -19.20 -1.11 25.25
N GLY A 12 -19.33 -0.70 23.99
CA GLY A 12 -20.61 -0.50 23.32
C GLY A 12 -21.37 0.76 23.76
N ALA A 13 -20.72 1.67 24.51
CA ALA A 13 -21.25 2.98 24.85
C ALA A 13 -21.34 3.89 23.61
N ALA A 14 -22.29 4.82 23.60
CA ALA A 14 -22.40 5.78 22.51
C ALA A 14 -21.18 6.69 22.42
N VAL A 15 -20.80 7.09 21.21
CA VAL A 15 -19.64 7.95 20.94
C VAL A 15 -20.07 9.31 20.35
N ASP A 16 -19.18 10.29 20.43
CA ASP A 16 -19.31 11.60 19.79
C ASP A 16 -18.73 11.60 18.37
N GLY A 17 -19.13 12.55 17.53
CA GLY A 17 -18.58 12.72 16.19
C GLY A 17 -17.30 13.55 16.16
N GLN A 18 -17.04 14.41 17.15
CA GLN A 18 -15.95 15.39 17.09
C GLN A 18 -14.56 14.74 16.91
N PRO A 19 -14.18 13.68 17.65
CA PRO A 19 -12.88 13.06 17.43
C PRO A 19 -12.70 12.56 15.99
N ALA A 20 -13.76 12.02 15.37
CA ALA A 20 -13.69 11.57 13.98
C ALA A 20 -13.50 12.74 12.98
N TRP A 21 -14.06 13.92 13.26
CA TRP A 21 -13.78 15.15 12.51
C TRP A 21 -12.32 15.59 12.65
N ASP A 22 -11.76 15.50 13.85
CA ASP A 22 -10.35 15.86 14.11
C ASP A 22 -9.41 14.89 13.37
N MET A 23 -9.73 13.58 13.34
CA MET A 23 -8.99 12.57 12.60
C MET A 23 -8.98 12.86 11.09
N ILE A 24 -10.13 13.17 10.46
CA ILE A 24 -10.18 13.36 9.01
C ILE A 24 -9.65 14.72 8.57
N ALA A 25 -9.61 15.72 9.46
CA ALA A 25 -8.96 17.00 9.18
C ALA A 25 -7.48 16.82 8.82
N THR A 26 -6.79 15.84 9.43
CA THR A 26 -5.39 15.52 9.11
C THR A 26 -5.20 14.79 7.78
N LEU A 27 -6.29 14.33 7.14
CA LEU A 27 -6.27 13.50 5.92
C LEU A 27 -6.72 14.26 4.66
N ARG A 28 -6.91 15.57 4.75
CA ARG A 28 -7.41 16.41 3.64
C ARG A 28 -6.46 16.48 2.45
N HIS A 29 -5.15 16.23 2.63
CA HIS A 29 -4.20 16.10 1.51
C HIS A 29 -4.49 14.88 0.64
N ARG A 30 -5.09 13.83 1.21
CA ARG A 30 -5.54 12.66 0.46
C ARG A 30 -6.81 13.00 -0.30
N GLY A 31 -7.85 13.40 0.44
CA GLY A 31 -9.19 13.66 -0.05
C GLY A 31 -9.59 15.13 0.10
N PRO A 32 -9.21 15.99 -0.85
CA PRO A 32 -9.46 17.43 -0.77
C PRO A 32 -10.88 17.84 -1.18
N ASP A 33 -11.66 16.97 -1.82
CA ASP A 33 -12.91 17.38 -2.47
C ASP A 33 -14.08 17.42 -1.49
N ASP A 34 -14.13 16.48 -0.54
CA ASP A 34 -15.27 16.34 0.38
C ASP A 34 -14.85 15.68 1.70
N ALA A 35 -15.65 15.85 2.75
CA ALA A 35 -15.42 15.31 4.07
C ALA A 35 -16.75 14.99 4.77
N GLY A 36 -16.84 13.81 5.40
CA GLY A 36 -18.06 13.38 6.07
C GLY A 36 -17.79 12.51 7.29
N VAL A 37 -18.72 12.55 8.24
CA VAL A 37 -18.75 11.73 9.46
C VAL A 37 -20.16 11.15 9.63
N SER A 38 -20.23 9.88 9.99
CA SER A 38 -21.46 9.21 10.41
C SER A 38 -21.26 8.65 11.81
N VAL A 39 -22.22 8.91 12.71
CA VAL A 39 -22.25 8.38 14.07
C VAL A 39 -23.47 7.49 14.23
N ASN A 40 -23.26 6.25 14.67
CA ASN A 40 -24.32 5.29 14.93
C ASN A 40 -24.03 4.55 16.24
N GLY A 41 -24.64 5.03 17.32
CA GLY A 41 -24.46 4.46 18.65
C GLY A 41 -22.97 4.44 19.04
N PRO A 42 -22.35 3.25 19.18
CA PRO A 42 -20.97 3.12 19.62
C PRO A 42 -19.91 3.35 18.54
N ALA A 43 -20.29 3.75 17.32
CA ALA A 43 -19.36 3.88 16.20
C ALA A 43 -19.42 5.26 15.53
N ALA A 44 -18.24 5.79 15.19
CA ALA A 44 -18.06 6.96 14.34
C ALA A 44 -17.15 6.59 13.16
N LEU A 45 -17.66 6.72 11.93
CA LEU A 45 -16.94 6.46 10.68
C LEU A 45 -16.81 7.76 9.91
N ALA A 46 -15.63 7.99 9.32
CA ALA A 46 -15.33 9.25 8.66
C ALA A 46 -14.45 9.07 7.43
N ALA A 47 -14.61 9.96 6.46
CA ALA A 47 -13.85 9.96 5.22
C ALA A 47 -13.52 11.39 4.78
N ALA A 48 -12.28 11.58 4.30
CA ALA A 48 -11.87 12.66 3.43
C ALA A 48 -11.79 12.11 2.00
N ARG A 49 -12.58 12.66 1.07
CA ARG A 49 -12.81 12.07 -0.25
C ARG A 49 -12.03 12.78 -1.35
N LEU A 50 -11.40 11.99 -2.22
CA LEU A 50 -11.03 12.40 -3.58
C LEU A 50 -12.05 11.77 -4.52
N SER A 51 -12.78 12.60 -5.27
CA SER A 51 -13.93 12.18 -6.05
C SER A 51 -13.48 11.65 -7.42
N ILE A 52 -13.55 10.33 -7.61
CA ILE A 52 -13.11 9.65 -8.85
C ILE A 52 -14.26 8.98 -9.60
N ILE A 53 -15.10 8.22 -8.88
CA ILE A 53 -16.30 7.55 -9.40
C ILE A 53 -17.51 8.17 -8.70
N ASP A 54 -18.52 8.52 -9.48
CA ASP A 54 -19.73 9.22 -9.07
C ASP A 54 -19.39 10.52 -8.33
N VAL A 55 -18.80 11.48 -9.04
CA VAL A 55 -18.28 12.73 -8.44
C VAL A 55 -19.36 13.44 -7.62
N ALA A 56 -20.60 13.47 -8.10
CA ALA A 56 -21.71 14.17 -7.46
C ALA A 56 -22.46 13.37 -6.38
N GLY A 57 -22.52 12.04 -6.47
CA GLY A 57 -23.34 11.20 -5.58
C GLY A 57 -22.55 10.34 -4.59
N GLY A 58 -21.27 10.07 -4.86
CA GLY A 58 -20.45 9.13 -4.08
C GLY A 58 -19.90 9.66 -2.75
N HIS A 59 -20.61 10.57 -2.10
CA HIS A 59 -20.24 11.12 -0.78
C HIS A 59 -20.10 10.00 0.25
N GLN A 60 -19.09 10.08 1.12
CA GLN A 60 -18.83 9.09 2.16
C GLN A 60 -18.92 9.73 3.55
N PRO A 61 -19.40 9.01 4.58
CA PRO A 61 -19.81 7.60 4.59
C PRO A 61 -21.11 7.30 3.83
N ILE A 62 -21.20 6.12 3.21
CA ILE A 62 -22.43 5.62 2.56
C ILE A 62 -23.14 4.65 3.49
N ALA A 63 -24.46 4.80 3.61
CA ALA A 63 -25.30 3.92 4.41
C ALA A 63 -26.38 3.25 3.56
N VAL A 64 -26.59 1.95 3.77
CA VAL A 64 -27.61 1.15 3.08
C VAL A 64 -28.57 0.50 4.08
N ASP A 65 -29.69 -0.02 3.59
CA ASP A 65 -30.71 -0.75 4.38
C ASP A 65 -31.21 0.04 5.59
N GLY A 66 -31.43 1.35 5.40
CA GLY A 66 -31.91 2.26 6.45
C GLY A 66 -30.86 2.57 7.51
N GLY A 67 -29.56 2.52 7.18
CA GLY A 67 -28.48 2.79 8.13
C GLY A 67 -27.98 1.58 8.89
N ARG A 68 -28.45 0.37 8.52
CA ARG A 68 -28.00 -0.88 9.15
C ARG A 68 -26.54 -1.19 8.84
N ILE A 69 -26.11 -0.91 7.61
CA ILE A 69 -24.73 -1.07 7.17
C ILE A 69 -24.23 0.30 6.71
N THR A 70 -23.14 0.78 7.31
CA THR A 70 -22.47 2.04 6.92
C THR A 70 -21.03 1.74 6.52
N VAL A 71 -20.53 2.34 5.44
CA VAL A 71 -19.20 2.09 4.90
C VAL A 71 -18.43 3.38 4.62
N VAL A 72 -17.13 3.32 4.84
CA VAL A 72 -16.12 4.24 4.28
C VAL A 72 -15.04 3.44 3.57
N GLN A 73 -14.48 4.01 2.50
CA GLN A 73 -13.49 3.37 1.64
C GLN A 73 -12.42 4.38 1.20
N ASN A 74 -11.16 3.97 1.30
CA ASN A 74 -10.05 4.52 0.54
C ASN A 74 -9.62 3.52 -0.53
N GLY A 75 -9.87 3.83 -1.80
CA GLY A 75 -9.49 3.01 -2.94
C GLY A 75 -10.61 2.85 -3.96
N GLU A 76 -10.55 1.78 -4.75
CA GLU A 76 -11.44 1.51 -5.88
C GLU A 76 -11.73 0.01 -6.01
N ILE A 77 -12.99 -0.36 -6.19
CA ILE A 77 -13.42 -1.72 -6.56
C ILE A 77 -13.61 -1.76 -8.07
N TYR A 78 -12.64 -2.29 -8.81
CA TYR A 78 -12.64 -2.25 -10.27
C TYR A 78 -13.76 -3.06 -10.91
N ASN A 79 -14.20 -4.16 -10.28
CA ASN A 79 -15.32 -4.98 -10.75
C ASN A 79 -16.68 -4.57 -10.17
N TYR A 80 -16.82 -3.33 -9.66
CA TYR A 80 -18.07 -2.86 -9.06
C TYR A 80 -19.25 -2.88 -10.04
N VAL A 81 -19.02 -2.65 -11.34
CA VAL A 81 -20.09 -2.68 -12.37
C VAL A 81 -20.70 -4.08 -12.43
N GLU A 82 -19.86 -5.10 -12.54
CA GLU A 82 -20.30 -6.50 -12.61
C GLU A 82 -20.98 -6.94 -11.31
N LEU A 83 -20.44 -6.53 -10.15
CA LEU A 83 -21.05 -6.81 -8.85
C LEU A 83 -22.40 -6.11 -8.68
N ARG A 84 -22.51 -4.85 -9.12
CA ARG A 84 -23.77 -4.08 -9.10
C ARG A 84 -24.83 -4.76 -9.96
N ASP A 85 -24.48 -5.18 -11.17
CA ASP A 85 -25.42 -5.84 -12.09
C ASP A 85 -25.95 -7.17 -11.53
N GLU A 86 -25.11 -7.92 -10.79
CA GLU A 86 -25.57 -9.10 -10.07
C GLU A 86 -26.58 -8.76 -8.96
N LEU A 87 -26.26 -7.75 -8.13
CA LEU A 87 -27.13 -7.32 -7.03
C LEU A 87 -28.47 -6.75 -7.55
N VAL A 88 -28.45 -5.97 -8.64
CA VAL A 88 -29.66 -5.46 -9.30
C VAL A 88 -30.54 -6.61 -9.81
N ARG A 89 -29.95 -7.65 -10.40
CA ARG A 89 -30.70 -8.84 -10.84
C ARG A 89 -31.34 -9.61 -9.68
N ARG A 90 -30.82 -9.47 -8.46
CA ARG A 90 -31.40 -10.00 -7.22
C ARG A 90 -32.42 -9.06 -6.56
N GLY A 91 -32.74 -7.94 -7.20
CA GLY A 91 -33.73 -6.97 -6.73
C GLY A 91 -33.18 -5.84 -5.87
N ARG A 92 -31.84 -5.71 -5.74
CA ARG A 92 -31.23 -4.60 -5.01
C ARG A 92 -31.40 -3.29 -5.80
N THR A 93 -31.70 -2.21 -5.10
CA THR A 93 -31.70 -0.85 -5.66
C THR A 93 -30.51 -0.08 -5.12
N PHE A 94 -30.04 0.91 -5.90
CA PHE A 94 -28.88 1.74 -5.59
C PHE A 94 -29.27 3.21 -5.68
N THR A 95 -28.72 4.01 -4.79
CA THR A 95 -28.95 5.45 -4.69
C THR A 95 -27.85 6.27 -5.35
N THR A 96 -26.67 5.66 -5.53
CA THR A 96 -25.47 6.25 -6.13
C THR A 96 -25.00 5.38 -7.29
N SER A 97 -24.03 5.86 -8.07
CA SER A 97 -23.24 5.04 -8.98
C SER A 97 -21.84 4.75 -8.45
N SER A 98 -21.56 5.09 -7.19
CA SER A 98 -20.27 4.85 -6.55
C SER A 98 -20.03 3.34 -6.32
N ASP A 99 -18.78 2.92 -6.51
CA ASP A 99 -18.31 1.60 -6.11
C ASP A 99 -18.44 1.37 -4.59
N THR A 100 -18.39 2.43 -3.79
CA THR A 100 -18.54 2.35 -2.33
C THR A 100 -19.92 1.83 -1.90
N GLU A 101 -21.02 2.18 -2.59
CA GLU A 101 -22.34 1.64 -2.26
C GLU A 101 -22.44 0.13 -2.58
N VAL A 102 -21.73 -0.32 -3.62
CA VAL A 102 -21.65 -1.75 -3.98
C VAL A 102 -20.97 -2.56 -2.88
N ILE A 103 -19.98 -2.00 -2.18
CA ILE A 103 -19.35 -2.64 -1.02
C ILE A 103 -20.38 -2.90 0.08
N ALA A 104 -21.11 -1.86 0.49
CA ALA A 104 -22.09 -1.97 1.57
C ALA A 104 -23.23 -2.92 1.20
N ALA A 105 -23.73 -2.84 -0.04
CA ALA A 105 -24.79 -3.71 -0.53
C ALA A 105 -24.35 -5.18 -0.60
N LEU A 106 -23.13 -5.45 -1.11
CA LEU A 106 -22.60 -6.81 -1.19
C LEU A 106 -22.35 -7.39 0.22
N TYR A 107 -21.76 -6.60 1.12
CA TYR A 107 -21.57 -7.01 2.51
C TYR A 107 -22.89 -7.29 3.22
N ALA A 108 -23.93 -6.50 2.99
CA ALA A 108 -25.24 -6.74 3.58
C ALA A 108 -25.85 -8.10 3.16
N GLU A 109 -25.49 -8.62 1.98
CA GLU A 109 -26.02 -9.89 1.46
C GLU A 109 -25.19 -11.10 1.88
N VAL A 110 -23.86 -11.00 1.85
CA VAL A 110 -22.97 -12.17 2.06
C VAL A 110 -21.97 -12.00 3.22
N GLY A 111 -22.04 -10.91 3.96
CA GLY A 111 -21.12 -10.60 5.06
C GLY A 111 -19.67 -10.47 4.58
N GLU A 112 -18.74 -11.00 5.36
CA GLU A 112 -17.30 -10.90 5.11
C GLU A 112 -16.84 -11.63 3.83
N ALA A 113 -17.63 -12.60 3.32
CA ALA A 113 -17.37 -13.25 2.03
C ALA A 113 -17.41 -12.26 0.85
N ALA A 114 -17.94 -11.05 1.06
CA ALA A 114 -17.91 -9.97 0.08
C ALA A 114 -16.46 -9.64 -0.37
N PHE A 115 -15.49 -9.67 0.54
CA PHE A 115 -14.11 -9.22 0.26
C PHE A 115 -13.36 -10.15 -0.70
N GLU A 116 -13.67 -11.45 -0.71
CA GLU A 116 -13.09 -12.41 -1.66
C GLU A 116 -13.47 -12.08 -3.12
N ARG A 117 -14.67 -11.53 -3.30
CA ARG A 117 -15.27 -11.22 -4.61
C ARG A 117 -14.82 -9.88 -5.18
N MET A 118 -14.25 -9.01 -4.35
CA MET A 118 -13.80 -7.68 -4.75
C MET A 118 -12.45 -7.74 -5.47
N ARG A 119 -12.38 -7.12 -6.65
CA ARG A 119 -11.13 -6.88 -7.39
C ARG A 119 -10.82 -5.41 -7.30
N GLY A 120 -9.86 -5.03 -6.47
CA GLY A 120 -9.62 -3.62 -6.18
C GLY A 120 -8.33 -3.34 -5.45
N MET A 121 -8.04 -2.06 -5.25
CA MET A 121 -7.11 -1.59 -4.23
C MET A 121 -7.94 -0.85 -3.19
N PHE A 122 -7.91 -1.23 -1.92
CA PHE A 122 -8.85 -0.71 -0.95
C PHE A 122 -8.37 -0.86 0.50
N ALA A 123 -8.76 0.11 1.31
CA ALA A 123 -8.92 0.01 2.74
C ALA A 123 -10.38 0.38 3.03
N ILE A 124 -11.10 -0.50 3.71
CA ILE A 124 -12.54 -0.39 3.94
C ILE A 124 -12.79 -0.47 5.45
N ALA A 125 -13.74 0.33 5.94
CA ALA A 125 -14.34 0.16 7.25
C ALA A 125 -15.87 0.11 7.13
N ILE A 126 -16.48 -0.91 7.72
CA ILE A 126 -17.93 -1.13 7.75
C ILE A 126 -18.40 -1.17 9.19
N TRP A 127 -19.43 -0.38 9.51
CA TRP A 127 -20.22 -0.55 10.71
C TRP A 127 -21.48 -1.37 10.38
N ASP A 128 -21.56 -2.55 10.97
CA ASP A 128 -22.73 -3.43 10.93
C ASP A 128 -23.51 -3.23 12.24
N ALA A 129 -24.51 -2.35 12.20
CA ALA A 129 -25.29 -1.98 13.36
C ALA A 129 -26.13 -3.15 13.92
N PRO A 130 -26.80 -3.99 13.11
CA PRO A 130 -27.49 -5.18 13.59
C PRO A 130 -26.60 -6.14 14.40
N GLN A 131 -25.36 -6.34 13.96
CA GLN A 131 -24.41 -7.21 14.66
C GLN A 131 -23.52 -6.47 15.67
N ARG A 132 -23.68 -5.14 15.77
CA ARG A 132 -22.87 -4.23 16.60
C ARG A 132 -21.37 -4.45 16.45
N ARG A 133 -20.89 -4.51 15.20
CA ARG A 133 -19.47 -4.77 14.91
C ARG A 133 -18.89 -3.81 13.89
N LEU A 134 -17.62 -3.48 14.09
CA LEU A 134 -16.78 -2.86 13.07
C LEU A 134 -16.06 -3.96 12.30
N VAL A 135 -16.07 -3.89 10.97
CA VAL A 135 -15.27 -4.74 10.10
C VAL A 135 -14.35 -3.86 9.28
N LEU A 136 -13.04 -4.05 9.46
CA LEU A 136 -12.01 -3.46 8.62
C LEU A 136 -11.56 -4.49 7.60
N ALA A 137 -11.25 -4.06 6.37
CA ALA A 137 -10.66 -4.92 5.36
C ALA A 137 -9.61 -4.16 4.55
N ARG A 138 -8.48 -4.82 4.28
CA ARG A 138 -7.40 -4.29 3.43
C ARG A 138 -7.23 -5.18 2.21
N ASP A 139 -6.96 -4.57 1.05
CA ASP A 139 -6.84 -5.28 -0.22
C ASP A 139 -5.74 -6.36 -0.20
N ARG A 140 -5.86 -7.29 -1.16
CA ARG A 140 -5.07 -8.52 -1.29
C ARG A 140 -3.58 -8.33 -1.06
N VAL A 141 -2.99 -7.26 -1.60
CA VAL A 141 -1.54 -7.00 -1.52
C VAL A 141 -1.20 -5.73 -0.72
N GLY A 142 -2.19 -5.13 -0.07
CA GLY A 142 -1.99 -4.00 0.85
C GLY A 142 -1.68 -2.67 0.16
N LYS A 143 -2.19 -2.42 -1.04
CA LYS A 143 -1.96 -1.17 -1.80
C LYS A 143 -2.44 0.06 -1.04
N LYS A 144 -3.56 -0.03 -0.33
CA LYS A 144 -4.07 1.08 0.49
C LYS A 144 -3.67 0.87 1.96
N PRO A 145 -3.15 1.90 2.63
CA PRO A 145 -2.76 1.78 4.03
C PRO A 145 -4.00 1.76 4.94
N LEU A 146 -3.90 0.98 6.02
CA LEU A 146 -4.89 0.94 7.09
C LEU A 146 -4.19 0.57 8.40
N TYR A 147 -4.27 1.48 9.37
CA TYR A 147 -3.70 1.37 10.69
C TYR A 147 -4.81 1.29 11.72
N TYR A 148 -4.53 0.67 12.86
CA TYR A 148 -5.45 0.60 13.99
C TYR A 148 -4.72 0.58 15.33
N MET A 149 -5.44 0.96 16.39
CA MET A 149 -4.92 0.99 17.75
C MET A 149 -6.06 0.83 18.76
N HIS A 150 -5.82 0.09 19.84
CA HIS A 150 -6.69 0.06 21.00
C HIS A 150 -6.20 1.07 22.05
N ALA A 151 -7.08 1.94 22.54
CA ALA A 151 -6.76 2.97 23.53
C ALA A 151 -7.89 3.13 24.55
N GLY A 152 -7.70 2.58 25.76
CA GLY A 152 -8.75 2.56 26.79
C GLY A 152 -9.98 1.78 26.30
N ASP A 153 -11.17 2.39 26.38
CA ASP A 153 -12.44 1.80 25.92
C ASP A 153 -12.74 2.10 24.44
N GLN A 154 -11.71 2.42 23.65
CA GLN A 154 -11.84 2.78 22.25
C GLN A 154 -10.94 1.94 21.36
N PHE A 155 -11.46 1.59 20.19
CA PHE A 155 -10.71 1.04 19.09
C PHE A 155 -10.73 2.04 17.93
N LEU A 156 -9.55 2.51 17.52
CA LEU A 156 -9.37 3.53 16.48
C LEU A 156 -8.77 2.91 15.22
N PHE A 157 -9.13 3.46 14.06
CA PHE A 157 -8.53 3.11 12.78
C PHE A 157 -8.35 4.33 11.89
N ALA A 158 -7.35 4.30 11.01
CA ALA A 158 -7.20 5.32 9.97
C ALA A 158 -6.31 4.87 8.80
N SER A 159 -6.38 5.59 7.68
CA SER A 159 -5.45 5.42 6.56
C SER A 159 -4.02 5.80 6.90
N GLU A 160 -3.81 6.70 7.87
CA GLU A 160 -2.50 7.23 8.23
C GLU A 160 -2.39 7.36 9.78
N PRO A 161 -1.23 7.04 10.40
CA PRO A 161 -1.03 7.14 11.85
C PRO A 161 -1.43 8.48 12.45
N LYS A 162 -1.15 9.60 11.76
CA LYS A 162 -1.46 10.96 12.26
C LYS A 162 -2.93 11.18 12.60
N ALA A 163 -3.84 10.50 11.90
CA ALA A 163 -5.27 10.59 12.18
C ALA A 163 -5.60 9.90 13.50
N ILE A 164 -5.03 8.72 13.79
CA ILE A 164 -5.19 8.08 15.10
C ILE A 164 -4.62 8.98 16.21
N LEU A 165 -3.45 9.58 15.99
CA LEU A 165 -2.84 10.49 16.96
C LEU A 165 -3.72 11.70 17.30
N ALA A 166 -4.46 12.23 16.32
CA ALA A 166 -5.34 13.38 16.52
C ALA A 166 -6.52 13.08 17.47
N ALA A 167 -6.94 11.82 17.59
CA ALA A 167 -8.01 11.40 18.50
C ALA A 167 -7.52 11.03 19.91
N LEU A 168 -6.20 10.97 20.14
CA LEU A 168 -5.63 10.59 21.43
C LEU A 168 -5.30 11.82 22.28
N PRO A 169 -5.55 11.77 23.60
CA PRO A 169 -5.17 12.86 24.51
C PRO A 169 -3.66 13.05 24.61
N ARG A 170 -2.88 12.01 24.28
CA ARG A 170 -1.42 12.03 24.25
C ARG A 170 -0.91 11.05 23.21
N ALA A 171 0.11 11.47 22.45
CA ALA A 171 0.77 10.58 21.50
C ALA A 171 1.46 9.40 22.22
N PRO A 172 1.31 8.16 21.72
CA PRO A 172 2.10 7.02 22.16
C PRO A 172 3.59 7.24 21.91
N VAL A 173 4.42 6.50 22.63
CA VAL A 173 5.87 6.51 22.43
C VAL A 173 6.25 5.76 21.15
N VAL A 174 7.37 6.14 20.54
CA VAL A 174 7.96 5.41 19.42
C VAL A 174 8.38 4.01 19.88
N SER A 175 8.04 3.00 19.10
CA SER A 175 8.45 1.62 19.32
C SER A 175 9.93 1.46 19.01
N THR A 176 10.71 1.11 20.04
CA THR A 176 12.13 0.81 19.91
C THR A 176 12.39 -0.32 18.89
N ALA A 177 11.53 -1.33 18.86
CA ALA A 177 11.63 -2.44 17.91
C ALA A 177 11.40 -1.96 16.47
N ALA A 178 10.35 -1.18 16.22
CA ALA A 178 10.07 -0.61 14.89
C ALA A 178 11.18 0.36 14.44
N LEU A 179 11.77 1.11 15.38
CA LEU A 179 12.92 1.98 15.08
C LEU A 179 14.15 1.16 14.65
N LEU A 180 14.42 0.04 15.33
CA LEU A 180 15.50 -0.87 14.92
C LEU A 180 15.25 -1.47 13.54
N GLU A 181 14.01 -1.84 13.21
CA GLU A 181 13.66 -2.30 11.86
C GLU A 181 13.92 -1.21 10.82
N PHE A 182 13.50 0.03 11.08
CA PHE A 182 13.78 1.14 10.19
C PHE A 182 15.28 1.35 9.97
N LEU A 183 16.09 1.33 11.04
CA LEU A 183 17.55 1.43 10.89
C LEU A 183 18.13 0.22 10.14
N THR A 184 17.52 -0.95 10.27
CA THR A 184 17.98 -2.17 9.59
C THR A 184 17.61 -2.17 8.11
N PHE A 185 16.39 -1.83 7.74
CA PHE A 185 15.82 -2.04 6.40
C PHE A 185 15.49 -0.76 5.63
N GLY A 186 15.53 0.40 6.29
CA GLY A 186 15.07 1.68 5.75
C GLY A 186 13.56 1.88 5.84
N TYR A 187 12.81 0.94 6.44
CA TYR A 187 11.37 1.03 6.67
C TYR A 187 10.95 0.12 7.84
N VAL A 188 9.77 0.35 8.42
CA VAL A 188 9.16 -0.56 9.41
C VAL A 188 8.59 -1.75 8.66
N ALA A 189 9.17 -2.93 8.88
CA ALA A 189 8.93 -4.12 8.06
C ALA A 189 7.92 -5.09 8.69
N SER A 190 7.76 -5.04 10.02
CA SER A 190 6.80 -5.87 10.74
C SER A 190 5.37 -5.34 10.65
N ASP A 191 4.47 -6.11 11.26
CA ASP A 191 3.04 -5.84 11.34
C ASP A 191 2.72 -4.67 12.29
N GLY A 192 3.71 -4.29 13.10
CA GLY A 192 3.66 -3.10 13.93
C GLY A 192 3.73 -1.81 13.11
N ALA A 193 3.24 -0.73 13.72
CA ALA A 193 3.53 0.62 13.27
C ALA A 193 4.71 1.21 14.07
N ILE A 194 5.16 2.41 13.68
CA ILE A 194 6.23 3.13 14.38
C ILE A 194 5.89 3.46 15.84
N PHE A 195 4.60 3.53 16.19
CA PHE A 195 4.11 3.84 17.53
C PHE A 195 3.73 2.58 18.31
N THR A 196 4.13 2.52 19.58
CA THR A 196 3.78 1.39 20.46
C THR A 196 2.26 1.25 20.61
N GLY A 197 1.76 0.03 20.41
CA GLY A 197 0.33 -0.30 20.51
C GLY A 197 -0.47 -0.03 19.23
N MET A 198 0.16 0.54 18.19
CA MET A 198 -0.45 0.72 16.87
C MET A 198 0.05 -0.37 15.91
N SER A 199 -0.87 -0.88 15.10
CA SER A 199 -0.61 -1.94 14.12
C SER A 199 -1.09 -1.54 12.74
N ARG A 200 -0.50 -2.15 11.72
CA ARG A 200 -0.96 -2.03 10.34
C ARG A 200 -1.75 -3.27 10.00
N LEU A 201 -2.96 -3.12 9.45
CA LEU A 201 -3.75 -4.28 9.04
C LEU A 201 -3.02 -5.02 7.92
N HIS A 202 -2.89 -6.34 8.03
CA HIS A 202 -2.21 -7.14 7.00
C HIS A 202 -2.91 -7.07 5.64
N PRO A 203 -2.16 -7.20 4.54
CA PRO A 203 -2.74 -7.45 3.22
C PRO A 203 -3.72 -8.64 3.23
N GLY A 204 -4.78 -8.57 2.44
CA GLY A 204 -5.72 -9.69 2.23
C GLY A 204 -6.45 -10.14 3.49
N THR A 205 -6.61 -9.26 4.48
CA THR A 205 -7.13 -9.60 5.81
C THR A 205 -8.32 -8.72 6.19
N THR A 206 -9.31 -9.32 6.86
CA THR A 206 -10.34 -8.61 7.62
C THR A 206 -9.97 -8.53 9.10
N LEU A 207 -10.41 -7.49 9.79
CA LEU A 207 -10.33 -7.37 11.24
C LEU A 207 -11.71 -7.00 11.78
N VAL A 208 -12.24 -7.83 12.68
CA VAL A 208 -13.55 -7.65 13.30
C VAL A 208 -13.38 -7.19 14.73
N VAL A 209 -14.13 -6.15 15.10
CA VAL A 209 -14.17 -5.61 16.47
C VAL A 209 -15.62 -5.60 16.95
N THR A 210 -15.85 -6.28 18.08
CA THR A 210 -17.12 -6.33 18.79
C THR A 210 -16.94 -5.84 20.22
N PRO A 211 -17.99 -5.27 20.86
CA PRO A 211 -17.92 -4.89 22.26
C PRO A 211 -17.50 -6.06 23.16
N HIS A 212 -16.62 -5.79 24.11
CA HIS A 212 -16.12 -6.72 25.14
C HIS A 212 -15.34 -7.93 24.62
N HIS A 213 -14.88 -7.91 23.37
CA HIS A 213 -14.07 -8.97 22.79
C HIS A 213 -12.80 -8.39 22.17
N GLU A 214 -11.75 -9.22 22.15
CA GLU A 214 -10.51 -8.87 21.45
C GLU A 214 -10.74 -8.79 19.94
N PRO A 215 -10.10 -7.83 19.24
CA PRO A 215 -10.10 -7.77 17.79
C PRO A 215 -9.62 -9.08 17.17
N HIS A 216 -10.34 -9.58 16.17
CA HIS A 216 -10.02 -10.85 15.50
C HIS A 216 -9.76 -10.65 14.02
N ALA A 217 -8.57 -11.05 13.56
CA ALA A 217 -8.12 -10.91 12.18
C ALA A 217 -8.26 -12.22 11.39
N VAL A 218 -8.84 -12.17 10.19
CA VAL A 218 -9.02 -13.34 9.31
C VAL A 218 -8.48 -13.03 7.91
N PRO A 219 -7.49 -13.79 7.41
CA PRO A 219 -7.11 -13.70 6.01
C PRO A 219 -8.27 -14.18 5.11
N TYR A 220 -8.69 -13.34 4.17
CA TYR A 220 -9.63 -13.72 3.09
C TYR A 220 -8.89 -13.98 1.77
N TRP A 221 -7.59 -13.63 1.70
CA TRP A 221 -6.76 -13.88 0.53
C TRP A 221 -5.32 -14.19 0.95
N THR A 222 -4.68 -15.10 0.22
CA THR A 222 -3.24 -15.38 0.32
C THR A 222 -2.66 -15.56 -1.08
N TRP A 223 -1.34 -15.44 -1.21
CA TRP A 223 -0.66 -15.66 -2.47
C TRP A 223 -0.96 -17.08 -2.99
N PRO A 224 -1.30 -17.23 -4.28
CA PRO A 224 -1.43 -18.54 -4.87
C PRO A 224 -0.06 -19.25 -4.78
N HIS A 225 -0.08 -20.51 -4.39
CA HIS A 225 1.12 -21.35 -4.45
C HIS A 225 1.30 -21.78 -5.90
N ALA A 226 2.53 -21.72 -6.40
CA ALA A 226 2.84 -22.19 -7.74
C ALA A 226 2.49 -23.69 -7.82
N GLY A 227 1.43 -24.01 -8.55
CA GLY A 227 1.15 -25.37 -8.98
C GLY A 227 1.94 -25.67 -10.25
N GLU A 228 2.33 -26.92 -10.45
CA GLU A 228 2.86 -27.40 -11.72
C GLU A 228 1.70 -27.45 -12.73
N VAL A 229 1.44 -26.33 -13.40
CA VAL A 229 0.53 -26.29 -14.54
C VAL A 229 1.38 -26.52 -15.79
N GLU A 230 1.26 -27.70 -16.40
CA GLU A 230 1.92 -27.99 -17.67
C GLU A 230 1.02 -27.57 -18.83
N ILE A 231 1.09 -26.29 -19.22
CA ILE A 231 0.50 -25.79 -20.48
C ILE A 231 1.60 -25.25 -21.40
N PRO A 232 1.40 -25.25 -22.73
CA PRO A 232 2.38 -24.72 -23.67
C PRO A 232 2.70 -23.24 -23.41
N GLU A 233 3.95 -22.83 -23.64
CA GLU A 233 4.40 -21.45 -23.45
C GLU A 233 3.54 -20.41 -24.20
N ALA A 234 3.12 -20.73 -25.43
CA ALA A 234 2.25 -19.87 -26.20
C ALA A 234 0.92 -19.58 -25.49
N GLU A 235 0.36 -20.58 -24.80
CA GLU A 235 -0.88 -20.44 -24.03
C GLU A 235 -0.66 -19.60 -22.77
N TYR A 236 0.50 -19.74 -22.12
CA TYR A 236 0.89 -18.85 -21.01
C TYR A 236 0.96 -17.39 -21.45
N LEU A 237 1.59 -17.11 -22.58
CA LEU A 237 1.73 -15.75 -23.12
C LEU A 237 0.36 -15.16 -23.50
N GLU A 238 -0.53 -15.95 -24.11
CA GLU A 238 -1.88 -15.51 -24.44
C GLU A 238 -2.69 -15.18 -23.19
N ARG A 239 -2.70 -16.07 -22.18
CA ARG A 239 -3.40 -15.84 -20.92
C ARG A 239 -2.85 -14.62 -20.18
N LEU A 240 -1.53 -14.51 -20.08
CA LEU A 240 -0.88 -13.35 -19.45
C LEU A 240 -1.25 -12.05 -20.16
N GLY A 241 -1.20 -12.04 -21.50
CA GLY A 241 -1.60 -10.89 -22.30
C GLY A 241 -3.05 -10.49 -22.05
N ALA A 242 -3.96 -11.47 -21.98
CA ALA A 242 -5.38 -11.25 -21.68
C ALA A 242 -5.62 -10.70 -20.27
N GLU A 243 -4.92 -11.24 -19.25
CA GLU A 243 -5.04 -10.76 -17.87
C GLU A 243 -4.49 -9.35 -17.69
N LEU A 244 -3.34 -9.03 -18.30
CA LEU A 244 -2.78 -7.67 -18.29
C LEU A 244 -3.72 -6.68 -19.00
N ASP A 245 -4.25 -7.07 -20.16
CA ASP A 245 -5.22 -6.28 -20.91
C ASP A 245 -6.48 -5.97 -20.09
N GLU A 246 -7.06 -6.99 -19.46
CA GLU A 246 -8.23 -6.82 -18.60
C GLU A 246 -7.88 -5.94 -17.39
N ALA A 247 -6.74 -6.19 -16.73
CA ALA A 247 -6.30 -5.45 -15.56
C ALA A 247 -6.18 -3.95 -15.85
N VAL A 248 -5.61 -3.57 -16.99
CA VAL A 248 -5.55 -2.16 -17.41
C VAL A 248 -6.93 -1.64 -17.78
N ARG A 249 -7.70 -2.37 -18.60
CA ARG A 249 -9.02 -1.95 -19.07
C ARG A 249 -9.98 -1.62 -17.91
N ILE A 250 -10.05 -2.46 -16.87
CA ILE A 250 -10.96 -2.22 -15.73
C ILE A 250 -10.52 -1.04 -14.86
N ARG A 251 -9.23 -0.67 -14.89
CA ARG A 251 -8.66 0.49 -14.17
C ARG A 251 -8.88 1.82 -14.91
N LEU A 252 -9.33 1.77 -16.16
CA LEU A 252 -9.71 2.96 -16.94
C LEU A 252 -11.13 3.45 -16.63
N ARG A 253 -11.88 2.76 -15.78
CA ARG A 253 -13.21 3.18 -15.31
C ARG A 253 -13.06 4.37 -14.36
N SER A 254 -13.29 5.58 -14.85
CA SER A 254 -13.17 6.82 -14.07
C SER A 254 -14.05 7.92 -14.64
N ASP A 255 -14.64 8.76 -13.78
CA ASP A 255 -15.39 9.95 -14.17
C ASP A 255 -14.50 11.21 -14.24
N VAL A 256 -13.21 11.07 -13.93
CA VAL A 256 -12.21 12.15 -13.92
C VAL A 256 -11.04 11.84 -14.86
N PRO A 257 -10.27 12.85 -15.30
CA PRO A 257 -9.14 12.61 -16.18
C PRO A 257 -8.08 11.68 -15.57
N LEU A 258 -7.60 10.77 -16.41
CA LEU A 258 -6.59 9.76 -16.10
C LEU A 258 -5.33 9.94 -16.95
N GLY A 259 -4.19 9.50 -16.42
CA GLY A 259 -2.92 9.44 -17.12
C GLY A 259 -2.04 8.30 -16.62
N ALA A 260 -0.76 8.33 -16.95
CA ALA A 260 0.21 7.33 -16.50
C ALA A 260 1.54 7.98 -16.09
N PHE A 261 2.20 7.40 -15.10
CA PHE A 261 3.62 7.65 -14.89
C PHE A 261 4.40 6.83 -15.92
N LEU A 262 5.32 7.48 -16.61
CA LEU A 262 6.14 6.86 -17.65
C LEU A 262 7.61 6.97 -17.27
N SER A 263 8.29 5.83 -17.27
CA SER A 263 9.73 5.72 -17.08
C SER A 263 10.38 5.17 -18.37
N GLY A 264 11.69 4.92 -18.33
CA GLY A 264 12.35 4.14 -19.38
C GLY A 264 12.04 2.63 -19.31
N GLY A 265 11.40 2.16 -18.24
CA GLY A 265 11.19 0.73 -17.98
C GLY A 265 10.13 0.06 -18.86
N LEU A 266 10.24 -1.27 -18.97
CA LEU A 266 9.28 -2.12 -19.69
C LEU A 266 7.88 -2.05 -19.06
N ASP A 267 7.79 -2.01 -17.72
CA ASP A 267 6.52 -2.11 -17.00
C ASP A 267 5.60 -0.92 -17.29
N SER A 268 6.14 0.30 -17.18
CA SER A 268 5.38 1.53 -17.47
C SER A 268 5.05 1.65 -18.96
N ALA A 269 5.95 1.17 -19.85
CA ALA A 269 5.69 1.10 -21.29
C ALA A 269 4.55 0.12 -21.63
N ALA A 270 4.50 -1.05 -20.99
CA ALA A 270 3.44 -2.04 -21.17
C ALA A 270 2.08 -1.49 -20.69
N VAL A 271 2.06 -0.82 -19.54
CA VAL A 271 0.86 -0.12 -19.05
C VAL A 271 0.41 0.94 -20.05
N LEU A 272 1.31 1.80 -20.54
CA LEU A 272 0.97 2.81 -21.55
C LEU A 272 0.41 2.19 -22.83
N ALA A 273 1.03 1.12 -23.34
CA ALA A 273 0.58 0.44 -24.56
C ALA A 273 -0.86 -0.07 -24.41
N LEU A 274 -1.17 -0.71 -23.29
CA LEU A 274 -2.51 -1.23 -22.99
C LEU A 274 -3.51 -0.10 -22.72
N MET A 275 -3.10 0.98 -22.07
CA MET A 275 -3.96 2.16 -21.90
C MET A 275 -4.30 2.78 -23.26
N ALA A 276 -3.32 2.94 -24.14
CA ALA A 276 -3.51 3.49 -25.49
C ALA A 276 -4.44 2.62 -26.33
N LYS A 277 -4.34 1.28 -26.21
CA LYS A 277 -5.25 0.33 -26.87
C LYS A 277 -6.73 0.54 -26.49
N HIS A 278 -7.01 0.86 -25.22
CA HIS A 278 -8.38 1.03 -24.71
C HIS A 278 -8.85 2.49 -24.67
N SER A 279 -8.00 3.45 -25.05
CA SER A 279 -8.32 4.88 -25.01
C SER A 279 -8.63 5.43 -26.39
N SER A 280 -9.72 6.19 -26.51
CA SER A 280 -10.07 6.92 -27.74
C SER A 280 -9.29 8.23 -27.90
N ARG A 281 -8.51 8.64 -26.89
CA ARG A 281 -7.70 9.86 -26.85
C ARG A 281 -6.27 9.51 -26.48
N ALA A 282 -5.34 10.38 -26.86
CA ALA A 282 -3.95 10.27 -26.43
C ALA A 282 -3.85 10.20 -24.90
N VAL A 283 -3.19 9.16 -24.39
CA VAL A 283 -2.97 8.98 -22.96
C VAL A 283 -2.00 10.06 -22.48
N LYS A 284 -2.36 10.77 -21.41
CA LYS A 284 -1.45 11.72 -20.77
C LYS A 284 -0.38 10.97 -20.00
N THR A 285 0.89 11.27 -20.25
CA THR A 285 2.02 10.60 -19.60
C THR A 285 2.93 11.62 -18.93
N PHE A 286 3.48 11.24 -17.78
CA PHE A 286 4.29 12.13 -16.95
C PHE A 286 5.63 11.49 -16.61
N SER A 287 6.70 12.23 -16.88
CA SER A 287 8.08 11.83 -16.54
C SER A 287 8.81 13.00 -15.91
N ILE A 288 9.83 12.68 -15.12
CA ILE A 288 10.71 13.67 -14.51
C ILE A 288 12.17 13.27 -14.71
N GLY A 289 13.06 14.25 -14.71
CA GLY A 289 14.50 14.03 -14.75
C GLY A 289 15.23 14.97 -13.81
N PHE A 290 16.42 14.58 -13.35
CA PHE A 290 17.23 15.37 -12.41
C PHE A 290 18.44 16.06 -13.05
N GLY A 291 18.60 15.91 -14.38
CA GLY A 291 19.72 16.49 -15.12
C GLY A 291 21.07 15.81 -14.94
N ASP A 292 21.12 14.68 -14.24
CA ASP A 292 22.29 13.80 -14.21
C ASP A 292 22.20 12.78 -15.37
N PRO A 293 23.10 12.84 -16.37
CA PRO A 293 23.08 11.91 -17.50
C PRO A 293 23.16 10.43 -17.11
N ALA A 294 23.71 10.09 -15.94
CA ALA A 294 23.79 8.71 -15.47
C ALA A 294 22.43 8.13 -15.05
N TYR A 295 21.45 8.99 -14.78
CA TYR A 295 20.13 8.62 -14.26
C TYR A 295 18.98 9.25 -15.07
N ASP A 296 19.26 9.76 -16.28
CA ASP A 296 18.27 10.41 -17.13
C ASP A 296 17.56 9.41 -18.05
N GLU A 297 16.29 9.12 -17.74
CA GLU A 297 15.43 8.25 -18.53
C GLU A 297 14.50 9.03 -19.49
N LEU A 298 14.54 10.36 -19.50
CA LEU A 298 13.59 11.19 -20.25
C LEU A 298 13.63 10.91 -21.76
N ALA A 299 14.82 10.68 -22.32
CA ALA A 299 14.94 10.35 -23.74
C ALA A 299 14.22 9.05 -24.11
N MET A 300 14.27 8.05 -23.22
CA MET A 300 13.63 6.75 -23.40
C MET A 300 12.12 6.88 -23.22
N ALA A 301 11.66 7.54 -22.15
CA ALA A 301 10.25 7.83 -21.93
C ALA A 301 9.62 8.57 -23.11
N ARG A 302 10.32 9.58 -23.66
CA ARG A 302 9.87 10.33 -24.84
C ARG A 302 9.76 9.47 -26.10
N ALA A 303 10.68 8.53 -26.29
CA ALA A 303 10.62 7.60 -27.40
C ALA A 303 9.41 6.67 -27.29
N THR A 304 9.18 6.11 -26.09
CA THR A 304 8.02 5.27 -25.78
C THR A 304 6.70 6.03 -25.95
N ALA A 305 6.62 7.26 -25.43
CA ALA A 305 5.45 8.12 -25.57
C ALA A 305 5.10 8.39 -27.04
N ARG A 306 6.10 8.70 -27.88
CA ARG A 306 5.90 8.88 -29.33
C ARG A 306 5.42 7.60 -30.01
N ALA A 307 5.97 6.44 -29.63
CA ALA A 307 5.59 5.16 -30.22
C ALA A 307 4.10 4.81 -30.02
N PHE A 308 3.52 5.23 -28.88
CA PHE A 308 2.11 5.00 -28.54
C PHE A 308 1.22 6.24 -28.72
N GLY A 309 1.72 7.32 -29.33
CA GLY A 309 0.94 8.54 -29.58
C GLY A 309 0.43 9.24 -28.31
N ALA A 310 1.20 9.19 -27.23
CA ALA A 310 0.84 9.77 -25.93
C ALA A 310 1.01 11.30 -25.90
N ASP A 311 0.17 11.97 -25.09
CA ASP A 311 0.33 13.38 -24.73
C ASP A 311 1.35 13.48 -23.58
N HIS A 312 2.61 13.73 -23.92
CA HIS A 312 3.73 13.56 -23.00
C HIS A 312 4.14 14.86 -22.31
N HIS A 313 4.25 14.80 -20.99
CA HIS A 313 4.67 15.90 -20.13
C HIS A 313 5.94 15.50 -19.36
N GLU A 314 6.99 16.30 -19.52
CA GLU A 314 8.27 16.08 -18.85
C GLU A 314 8.59 17.27 -17.94
N TRP A 315 9.23 17.02 -16.80
CA TRP A 315 9.75 18.07 -15.93
C TRP A 315 11.15 17.75 -15.43
N GLN A 316 12.12 18.57 -15.81
CA GLN A 316 13.46 18.53 -15.24
C GLN A 316 13.49 19.31 -13.92
N VAL A 317 13.82 18.62 -12.83
CA VAL A 317 13.81 19.13 -11.47
C VAL A 317 15.23 19.21 -10.90
N ALA A 318 15.51 20.25 -10.12
CA ALA A 318 16.73 20.38 -9.32
C ALA A 318 16.32 20.69 -7.87
N PRO A 319 15.82 19.69 -7.12
CA PRO A 319 15.19 19.94 -5.84
C PRO A 319 16.20 20.09 -4.70
N ASP A 320 15.80 20.85 -3.68
CA ASP A 320 16.41 20.77 -2.35
C ASP A 320 15.90 19.49 -1.67
N CYS A 321 16.65 18.39 -1.84
CA CYS A 321 16.23 17.06 -1.38
C CYS A 321 15.98 17.01 0.14
N VAL A 322 16.65 17.85 0.94
CA VAL A 322 16.46 17.90 2.39
C VAL A 322 15.07 18.45 2.73
N LYS A 323 14.70 19.58 2.14
CA LYS A 323 13.36 20.16 2.34
C LYS A 323 12.25 19.25 1.82
N VAL A 324 12.48 18.56 0.71
CA VAL A 324 11.51 17.58 0.18
C VAL A 324 11.37 16.41 1.15
N ALA A 325 12.47 15.91 1.72
CA ALA A 325 12.43 14.84 2.71
C ALA A 325 11.66 15.24 3.98
N GLU A 326 11.82 16.46 4.48
CA GLU A 326 11.02 16.99 5.60
C GLU A 326 9.52 16.99 5.30
N LYS A 327 9.15 17.41 4.08
CA LYS A 327 7.75 17.36 3.62
C LYS A 327 7.25 15.93 3.51
N LEU A 328 8.03 15.02 2.91
CA LEU A 328 7.69 13.62 2.75
C LEU A 328 7.51 12.90 4.10
N ALA A 329 8.31 13.24 5.11
CA ALA A 329 8.16 12.69 6.46
C ALA A 329 6.75 12.94 7.02
N SER A 330 6.15 14.11 6.71
CA SER A 330 4.77 14.43 7.10
C SER A 330 3.69 13.70 6.29
N TYR A 331 4.03 13.04 5.17
CA TYR A 331 3.08 12.26 4.36
C TYR A 331 3.22 10.76 4.58
N CYS A 332 4.43 10.26 4.86
CA CYS A 332 4.68 8.85 5.14
C CYS A 332 4.22 8.45 6.54
N ASP A 333 4.31 9.38 7.52
CA ASP A 333 3.97 9.22 8.96
C ASP A 333 4.74 8.15 9.73
N GLU A 334 5.44 7.31 9.00
CA GLU A 334 6.44 6.37 9.48
C GLU A 334 7.74 6.65 8.74
N PRO A 335 8.89 6.38 9.39
CA PRO A 335 10.18 6.59 8.76
C PRO A 335 10.33 5.64 7.55
N PHE A 336 10.57 6.25 6.38
CA PHE A 336 10.66 5.56 5.10
C PHE A 336 11.83 6.15 4.29
N ALA A 337 12.87 5.35 4.09
CA ALA A 337 14.13 5.74 3.48
C ALA A 337 14.30 5.14 2.07
N ASP A 338 13.25 5.26 1.25
CA ASP A 338 13.34 4.93 -0.18
C ASP A 338 13.70 6.20 -0.98
N PRO A 339 14.85 6.23 -1.69
CA PRO A 339 15.20 7.36 -2.53
C PRO A 339 14.18 7.63 -3.65
N SER A 340 13.36 6.64 -4.05
CA SER A 340 12.31 6.80 -5.06
C SER A 340 11.15 7.71 -4.61
N ALA A 341 11.03 7.99 -3.31
CA ALA A 341 9.94 8.83 -2.78
C ALA A 341 10.03 10.29 -3.29
N ILE A 342 11.25 10.81 -3.46
CA ILE A 342 11.48 12.17 -3.99
C ILE A 342 11.03 12.29 -5.45
N PRO A 343 11.49 11.44 -6.40
CA PRO A 343 10.97 11.47 -7.76
C PRO A 343 9.46 11.24 -7.81
N THR A 344 8.94 10.27 -7.04
CA THR A 344 7.50 9.99 -7.01
C THR A 344 6.68 11.21 -6.59
N PHE A 345 7.18 12.00 -5.63
CA PHE A 345 6.56 13.26 -5.23
C PHE A 345 6.48 14.26 -6.38
N PHE A 346 7.58 14.49 -7.11
CA PHE A 346 7.61 15.47 -8.20
C PHE A 346 6.82 15.04 -9.43
N VAL A 347 6.83 13.75 -9.79
CA VAL A 347 6.01 13.26 -10.91
C VAL A 347 4.52 13.30 -10.56
N ALA A 348 4.15 13.02 -9.30
CA ALA A 348 2.78 13.20 -8.83
C ALA A 348 2.36 14.67 -8.82
N GLU A 349 3.27 15.59 -8.43
CA GLU A 349 3.03 17.04 -8.50
C GLU A 349 2.81 17.50 -9.94
N LEU A 350 3.62 17.02 -10.89
CA LEU A 350 3.44 17.29 -12.31
C LEU A 350 2.09 16.77 -12.80
N ALA A 351 1.78 15.49 -12.54
CA ALA A 351 0.55 14.85 -12.99
C ALA A 351 -0.70 15.53 -12.43
N ARG A 352 -0.69 15.97 -11.15
CA ARG A 352 -1.85 16.59 -10.50
C ARG A 352 -2.32 17.88 -11.17
N ARG A 353 -1.44 18.55 -11.93
CA ARG A 353 -1.77 19.74 -12.75
C ARG A 353 -2.65 19.41 -13.95
N HIS A 354 -2.73 18.13 -14.35
CA HIS A 354 -3.39 17.69 -15.59
C HIS A 354 -4.45 16.60 -15.37
N VAL A 355 -4.24 15.70 -14.42
CA VAL A 355 -5.08 14.53 -14.17
C VAL A 355 -5.29 14.29 -12.67
N THR A 356 -6.33 13.55 -12.34
CA THR A 356 -6.64 13.16 -10.95
C THR A 356 -6.11 11.76 -10.63
N VAL A 357 -6.07 10.88 -11.63
CA VAL A 357 -5.67 9.48 -11.49
C VAL A 357 -4.50 9.16 -12.41
N CYS A 358 -3.52 8.42 -11.91
CA CYS A 358 -2.44 7.85 -12.71
C CYS A 358 -2.35 6.34 -12.52
N LEU A 359 -2.12 5.62 -13.62
CA LEU A 359 -1.65 4.24 -13.59
C LEU A 359 -0.12 4.23 -13.56
N THR A 360 0.45 3.22 -12.91
CA THR A 360 1.91 3.01 -12.80
C THR A 360 2.25 1.56 -13.15
N GLY A 361 3.53 1.31 -13.44
CA GLY A 361 4.08 -0.03 -13.65
C GLY A 361 4.48 -0.74 -12.35
N ASP A 362 4.20 -0.18 -11.18
CA ASP A 362 4.67 -0.73 -9.90
C ASP A 362 4.09 -2.13 -9.64
N GLY A 363 4.95 -3.03 -9.14
CA GLY A 363 4.62 -4.44 -8.94
C GLY A 363 5.14 -5.37 -10.03
N GLY A 364 5.58 -4.83 -11.18
CA GLY A 364 6.12 -5.63 -12.29
C GLY A 364 7.37 -6.42 -11.87
N ASP A 365 8.38 -5.72 -11.35
CA ASP A 365 9.61 -6.34 -10.85
C ASP A 365 9.38 -7.38 -9.75
N GLU A 366 8.43 -7.16 -8.83
CA GLU A 366 8.09 -8.12 -7.77
C GLU A 366 7.42 -9.39 -8.32
N VAL A 367 6.49 -9.25 -9.27
CA VAL A 367 5.74 -10.38 -9.84
C VAL A 367 6.60 -11.19 -10.82
N PHE A 368 7.42 -10.53 -11.63
CA PHE A 368 8.24 -11.17 -12.67
C PHE A 368 9.71 -11.37 -12.28
N ALA A 369 10.05 -11.10 -11.01
CA ALA A 369 11.40 -11.19 -10.48
C ALA A 369 12.44 -10.35 -11.29
N GLY A 370 12.05 -9.14 -11.70
CA GLY A 370 12.86 -8.27 -12.58
C GLY A 370 14.08 -7.61 -11.91
N TYR A 371 14.11 -7.55 -10.58
CA TYR A 371 15.25 -6.98 -9.86
C TYR A 371 16.53 -7.83 -10.00
N VAL A 372 17.64 -7.18 -10.36
CA VAL A 372 18.99 -7.79 -10.39
C VAL A 372 19.35 -8.56 -9.11
N PRO A 373 19.04 -8.08 -7.89
CA PRO A 373 19.17 -8.86 -6.66
C PRO A 373 18.51 -10.24 -6.69
N TYR A 374 17.34 -10.43 -7.32
CA TYR A 374 16.71 -11.74 -7.43
C TYR A 374 17.53 -12.70 -8.29
N ALA A 375 17.96 -12.25 -9.47
CA ALA A 375 18.85 -13.04 -10.34
C ALA A 375 20.17 -13.42 -9.63
N GLN A 376 20.74 -12.51 -8.84
CA GLN A 376 21.97 -12.76 -8.08
C GLN A 376 21.76 -13.66 -6.85
N ALA A 377 20.57 -13.65 -6.25
CA ALA A 377 20.21 -14.61 -5.21
C ALA A 377 20.01 -16.01 -5.82
N LEU A 378 19.28 -16.12 -6.93
CA LEU A 378 19.10 -17.38 -7.67
C LEU A 378 20.44 -17.95 -8.14
N GLY A 379 21.36 -17.14 -8.66
CA GLY A 379 22.70 -17.60 -9.03
C GLY A 379 23.53 -18.17 -7.87
N ARG A 380 23.12 -17.94 -6.60
CA ARG A 380 23.76 -18.55 -5.41
C ARG A 380 23.16 -19.89 -5.00
N SER A 381 21.99 -20.26 -5.51
CA SER A 381 21.28 -21.49 -5.11
C SER A 381 21.87 -22.76 -5.76
N THR A 382 22.78 -22.63 -6.72
CA THR A 382 23.17 -23.72 -7.64
C THR A 382 24.52 -24.39 -7.35
N THR A 383 24.75 -24.97 -6.15
CA THR A 383 25.61 -26.19 -5.94
C THR A 383 25.70 -26.63 -4.47
N ALA A 384 25.67 -27.93 -4.17
CA ALA A 384 25.93 -28.46 -2.81
C ALA A 384 27.39 -28.23 -2.34
N PHE A 385 28.34 -28.26 -3.28
CA PHE A 385 29.77 -27.95 -3.07
C PHE A 385 30.00 -26.56 -2.47
N SER A 386 29.13 -25.59 -2.78
CA SER A 386 29.23 -24.23 -2.24
C SER A 386 28.90 -24.12 -0.75
N ARG A 387 28.07 -25.00 -0.16
CA ARG A 387 27.66 -24.88 1.26
C ARG A 387 28.82 -25.09 2.25
N GLY A 388 29.65 -26.12 2.04
CA GLY A 388 30.79 -26.42 2.91
C GLY A 388 31.89 -25.34 2.85
N VAL A 389 32.20 -24.87 1.63
CA VAL A 389 33.15 -23.78 1.41
C VAL A 389 32.65 -22.47 2.04
N ARG A 390 31.34 -22.18 1.92
CA ARG A 390 30.71 -21.02 2.56
C ARG A 390 30.82 -21.03 4.07
N ALA A 391 30.63 -22.18 4.72
CA ALA A 391 30.77 -22.32 6.16
C ALA A 391 32.19 -22.02 6.64
N LEU A 392 33.21 -22.51 5.92
CA LEU A 392 34.62 -22.25 6.23
C LEU A 392 35.01 -20.78 6.04
N VAL A 393 34.52 -20.14 4.96
CA VAL A 393 34.72 -18.70 4.71
C VAL A 393 34.02 -17.86 5.80
N GLY A 394 32.81 -18.26 6.21
CA GLY A 394 32.05 -17.60 7.27
C GLY A 394 32.74 -17.66 8.63
N LEU A 395 33.37 -18.79 8.96
CA LEU A 395 34.24 -18.91 10.13
C LEU A 395 35.40 -17.91 10.06
N GLY A 396 36.15 -17.87 8.95
CA GLY A 396 37.25 -16.90 8.78
C GLY A 396 36.83 -15.44 8.91
N ALA A 397 35.66 -15.07 8.37
CA ALA A 397 35.13 -13.70 8.44
C ALA A 397 34.75 -13.27 9.88
N ARG A 398 34.36 -14.21 10.76
CA ARG A 398 34.02 -13.93 12.17
C ARG A 398 35.22 -13.47 12.99
N TRP A 399 36.42 -13.98 12.68
CA TRP A 399 37.67 -13.62 13.37
C TRP A 399 38.32 -12.34 12.85
N MET A 400 37.83 -11.79 11.73
CA MET A 400 38.35 -10.52 11.20
C MET A 400 37.84 -9.32 12.00
N PRO A 401 38.69 -8.31 12.28
CA PRO A 401 38.26 -7.04 12.85
C PRO A 401 37.15 -6.40 12.01
N VAL A 402 36.22 -5.71 12.66
CA VAL A 402 35.08 -5.04 11.98
C VAL A 402 35.52 -4.06 10.89
N HIS A 403 36.73 -3.48 11.02
CA HIS A 403 37.30 -2.52 10.07
C HIS A 403 38.19 -3.13 8.99
N ALA A 404 38.35 -4.46 8.98
CA ALA A 404 39.24 -5.11 8.01
C ALA A 404 38.68 -4.98 6.59
N ARG A 405 39.48 -4.42 5.68
CA ARG A 405 39.16 -4.35 4.25
C ARG A 405 38.87 -5.76 3.74
N GLY A 406 37.74 -5.95 3.07
CA GLY A 406 37.33 -7.24 2.52
C GLY A 406 36.46 -8.11 3.43
N LYS A 407 36.27 -7.77 4.72
CA LYS A 407 35.38 -8.52 5.63
C LYS A 407 33.96 -8.65 5.06
N GLY A 408 33.38 -7.55 4.57
CA GLY A 408 32.04 -7.56 3.96
C GLY A 408 31.95 -8.54 2.79
N ARG A 409 32.96 -8.58 1.90
CA ARG A 409 33.00 -9.52 0.77
C ARG A 409 33.03 -10.97 1.25
N LEU A 410 33.89 -11.30 2.22
CA LEU A 410 33.96 -12.66 2.79
C LEU A 410 32.68 -13.06 3.52
N THR A 411 32.08 -12.14 4.29
CA THR A 411 30.79 -12.36 4.94
C THR A 411 29.70 -12.65 3.89
N THR A 412 29.63 -11.89 2.79
CA THR A 412 28.62 -12.12 1.73
C THR A 412 28.84 -13.41 0.95
N LEU A 413 30.09 -13.86 0.80
CA LEU A 413 30.39 -15.13 0.14
C LEU A 413 29.84 -16.30 0.95
N ALA A 414 29.86 -16.21 2.28
CA ALA A 414 29.36 -17.24 3.18
C ALA A 414 27.83 -17.37 3.23
N LEU A 415 27.08 -16.39 2.69
CA LEU A 415 25.62 -16.37 2.79
C LEU A 415 24.96 -17.25 1.72
N GLY A 416 23.90 -17.96 2.13
CA GLY A 416 22.94 -18.58 1.20
C GLY A 416 22.12 -17.52 0.44
N PRO A 417 21.30 -17.93 -0.53
CA PRO A 417 20.55 -17.01 -1.39
C PRO A 417 19.65 -16.05 -0.60
N GLU A 418 18.85 -16.55 0.33
CA GLU A 418 17.94 -15.76 1.18
C GLU A 418 18.70 -14.81 2.11
N ALA A 419 19.65 -15.34 2.88
CA ALA A 419 20.43 -14.55 3.82
C ALA A 419 21.25 -13.45 3.10
N TRP A 420 21.73 -13.72 1.89
CA TRP A 420 22.40 -12.71 1.08
C TRP A 420 21.43 -11.63 0.59
N PHE A 421 20.23 -12.02 0.16
CA PHE A 421 19.20 -11.06 -0.25
C PHE A 421 18.85 -10.11 0.90
N VAL A 422 18.60 -10.66 2.10
CA VAL A 422 18.36 -9.87 3.31
C VAL A 422 19.54 -8.95 3.59
N TRP A 423 20.77 -9.48 3.60
CA TRP A 423 21.98 -8.68 3.84
C TRP A 423 22.13 -7.52 2.85
N ARG A 424 21.80 -7.73 1.57
CA ARG A 424 21.86 -6.69 0.54
C ARG A 424 20.82 -5.59 0.74
N ARG A 425 19.68 -5.92 1.35
CA ARG A 425 18.63 -4.96 1.69
C ARG A 425 18.85 -4.30 3.05
N THR A 426 19.82 -4.77 3.85
CA THR A 426 20.18 -4.18 5.13
C THR A 426 20.96 -2.87 4.95
N VAL A 427 20.40 -1.77 5.46
CA VAL A 427 21.03 -0.44 5.51
C VAL A 427 22.11 -0.41 6.57
N PHE A 428 21.74 -0.61 7.84
CA PHE A 428 22.69 -0.74 8.95
C PHE A 428 22.71 -2.18 9.50
N PRO A 429 23.75 -2.98 9.19
CA PRO A 429 23.90 -4.30 9.80
C PRO A 429 24.14 -4.22 11.31
N ASP A 430 23.81 -5.29 12.04
CA ASP A 430 23.90 -5.40 13.51
C ASP A 430 25.18 -4.83 14.13
N TYR A 431 26.34 -5.10 13.52
CA TYR A 431 27.62 -4.64 14.07
C TYR A 431 27.81 -3.13 13.97
N LEU A 432 27.13 -2.46 13.04
CA LEU A 432 27.05 -1.00 12.96
C LEU A 432 25.97 -0.46 13.89
N LEU A 433 24.80 -1.10 13.96
CA LEU A 433 23.73 -0.72 14.89
C LEU A 433 24.23 -0.64 16.32
N ARG A 434 25.00 -1.63 16.78
CA ARG A 434 25.61 -1.66 18.13
C ARG A 434 26.55 -0.49 18.45
N ARG A 435 26.96 0.30 17.45
CA ARG A 435 27.84 1.46 17.63
C ARG A 435 27.10 2.79 17.60
N ILE A 436 25.97 2.85 16.92
CA ILE A 436 25.21 4.08 16.68
C ILE A 436 23.93 4.16 17.54
N VAL A 437 23.46 3.01 18.04
CA VAL A 437 22.24 2.88 18.85
C VAL A 437 22.61 2.70 20.32
N MET A 438 21.88 3.40 21.20
CA MET A 438 22.06 3.28 22.65
C MET A 438 21.74 1.84 23.14
N PRO A 439 22.42 1.32 24.17
CA PRO A 439 22.25 -0.07 24.61
C PRO A 439 20.84 -0.46 25.05
N ASP A 440 20.08 0.49 25.60
CA ASP A 440 18.67 0.36 26.00
C ASP A 440 17.74 0.19 24.79
N VAL A 441 18.03 0.88 23.68
CA VAL A 441 17.31 0.71 22.41
C VAL A 441 17.61 -0.66 21.78
N MET A 442 18.80 -1.22 22.02
CA MET A 442 19.16 -2.58 21.56
C MET A 442 18.60 -3.71 22.45
N ALA A 443 18.10 -3.41 23.65
CA ALA A 443 17.68 -4.43 24.62
C ALA A 443 16.46 -5.28 24.20
N PRO A 444 15.42 -4.73 23.53
CA PRO A 444 14.25 -5.50 23.08
C PRO A 444 14.60 -6.58 22.05
N ALA A 445 15.67 -6.39 21.26
CA ALA A 445 16.14 -7.37 20.27
C ALA A 445 16.71 -8.67 20.90
N ARG A 446 16.79 -8.75 22.24
CA ARG A 446 17.25 -9.94 22.98
C ARG A 446 16.12 -10.83 23.50
N ALA A 447 14.86 -10.42 23.34
CA ALA A 447 13.71 -11.07 23.99
C ALA A 447 12.89 -12.02 23.08
N THR A 448 13.29 -12.22 21.83
CA THR A 448 12.63 -13.16 20.91
C THR A 448 13.55 -14.37 20.68
N PRO A 449 13.13 -15.61 20.99
CA PRO A 449 13.92 -16.81 20.75
C PRO A 449 14.12 -17.11 19.26
#